data_AF-A0A7S1TA13-F1
#
_entry.id   AF-A0A7S1TA13-F1
#
_cell.length_a   1.000
_cell.length_b   1.000
_cell.length_c   1.000
_cell.angle_alpha   90.00
_cell.angle_beta   90.00
_cell.angle_gamma   90.00
#
_symmetry.space_group_name_H-M   'P 1'
#
loop_
_entity.id
_entity.type
_entity.pdbx_description
1 polymer ?
#
loop_
_entity_poly.entity_id
_entity_poly.type
_entity_poly.pdbx_seq_one_letter_code
_entity_poly.pdbx_strand_id
1 'polypeptide(L)'
;KEIPKKGQKKKKKKKSWLENMTEANHTLEWDSRRRLALQMDEWDELAGFRREFDIPRYTSVQNNVEEEPSDGPPWNGEGSDRQEVIYLAGNSLGLLPRRARQRIASHLDQWASMGVHGHFQGDEPWFAIEDRPAQLSVHLVGAEKATDVVYMNSLSVNLHLMMVAFYQPDPSSGRVKILMEEKAFPSDEHLVASQIRFHGLNPENSIVRVPASSEGHVLCTSAILESLLQ
;
A
#
# COMPACT_ATOMS: atom_id res chain seq x y z
N LYS A 1 -23.89 60.85 31.83
CA LYS A 1 -24.02 59.38 31.74
C LYS A 1 -23.37 58.95 30.42
N GLU A 2 -22.06 58.71 30.44
CA GLU A 2 -21.31 58.23 29.28
C GLU A 2 -21.31 56.70 29.27
N ILE A 3 -21.57 56.12 28.11
CA ILE A 3 -21.63 54.68 27.87
C ILE A 3 -20.22 54.21 27.47
N PRO A 4 -19.58 53.24 28.14
CA PRO A 4 -18.25 52.79 27.76
C PRO A 4 -18.30 51.83 26.56
N LYS A 5 -17.44 52.08 25.57
CA LYS A 5 -17.24 51.24 24.37
C LYS A 5 -16.61 49.89 24.76
N LYS A 6 -17.24 48.78 24.35
CA LYS A 6 -16.71 47.41 24.51
C LYS A 6 -15.41 47.25 23.71
N GLY A 7 -14.34 46.80 24.39
CA GLY A 7 -13.06 46.48 23.79
C GLY A 7 -13.12 45.27 22.84
N GLN A 8 -12.54 45.42 21.65
CA GLN A 8 -12.29 44.32 20.72
C GLN A 8 -11.23 43.38 21.29
N LYS A 9 -11.61 42.12 21.56
CA LYS A 9 -10.64 41.05 21.85
C LYS A 9 -9.90 40.69 20.56
N LYS A 10 -8.59 40.95 20.51
CA LYS A 10 -7.69 40.41 19.47
C LYS A 10 -7.74 38.88 19.50
N LYS A 11 -8.32 38.24 18.48
CA LYS A 11 -8.16 36.80 18.25
C LYS A 11 -6.68 36.53 17.95
N LYS A 12 -5.97 35.85 18.85
CA LYS A 12 -4.63 35.30 18.55
C LYS A 12 -4.82 34.29 17.40
N LYS A 13 -4.20 34.54 16.23
CA LYS A 13 -4.07 33.53 15.17
C LYS A 13 -3.27 32.36 15.77
N LYS A 14 -3.82 31.15 15.72
CA LYS A 14 -3.06 29.92 15.99
C LYS A 14 -1.97 29.82 14.91
N LYS A 15 -0.71 29.69 15.32
CA LYS A 15 0.41 29.40 14.41
C LYS A 15 0.15 28.07 13.68
N SER A 16 0.61 28.00 12.43
CA SER A 16 0.58 26.77 11.65
C SER A 16 1.47 25.70 12.30
N TRP A 17 1.09 24.43 12.19
CA TRP A 17 1.84 23.30 12.74
C TRP A 17 3.30 23.28 12.26
N LEU A 18 3.54 23.65 11.00
CA LEU A 18 4.89 23.77 10.41
C LEU A 18 5.78 24.79 11.15
N GLU A 19 5.22 25.89 11.66
CA GLU A 19 5.99 26.96 12.31
C GLU A 19 6.46 26.57 13.72
N ASN A 20 5.80 25.61 14.37
CA ASN A 20 6.21 25.12 15.69
C ASN A 20 7.33 24.07 15.60
N MET A 21 7.47 23.41 14.45
CA MET A 21 8.41 22.30 14.26
C MET A 21 9.84 22.77 14.00
N THR A 22 10.02 23.94 13.37
CA THR A 22 11.33 24.49 13.01
C THR A 22 12.15 24.99 14.19
N GLU A 23 11.54 25.32 15.33
CA GLU A 23 12.25 25.87 16.50
C GLU A 23 12.86 24.80 17.43
N ALA A 24 12.50 23.51 17.31
CA ALA A 24 12.82 22.49 18.32
C ALA A 24 13.95 21.49 17.93
N ASN A 25 14.59 21.66 16.79
CA ASN A 25 15.21 20.52 16.10
C ASN A 25 16.67 20.18 16.43
N HIS A 26 17.28 20.78 17.45
CA HIS A 26 18.63 20.40 17.86
C HIS A 26 18.70 20.24 19.37
N THR A 27 18.88 19.00 19.85
CA THR A 27 19.07 18.55 21.27
C THR A 27 17.86 18.10 22.10
N LEU A 28 16.88 17.39 21.52
CA LEU A 28 15.84 16.73 22.33
C LEU A 28 16.38 15.43 22.95
N GLU A 29 16.58 15.45 24.27
CA GLU A 29 16.82 14.32 25.17
C GLU A 29 15.76 13.20 24.98
N TRP A 30 16.05 11.94 25.32
CA TRP A 30 15.18 10.79 25.03
C TRP A 30 13.76 10.93 25.60
N ASP A 31 13.64 11.46 26.82
CA ASP A 31 12.36 11.81 27.45
C ASP A 31 11.58 12.86 26.66
N SER A 32 12.27 13.74 25.96
CA SER A 32 11.66 14.75 25.11
C SER A 32 11.20 14.18 23.76
N ARG A 33 11.88 13.17 23.21
CA ARG A 33 11.43 12.42 22.02
C ARG A 33 10.20 11.56 22.32
N ARG A 34 10.18 10.86 23.45
CA ARG A 34 9.02 10.07 23.89
C ARG A 34 7.80 10.95 24.13
N ARG A 35 7.98 12.10 24.80
CA ARG A 35 6.91 13.09 24.99
C ARG A 35 6.37 13.62 23.65
N LEU A 36 7.26 13.90 22.70
CA LEU A 36 6.86 14.34 21.37
C LEU A 36 6.03 13.25 20.65
N ALA A 37 6.47 11.99 20.68
CA ALA A 37 5.72 10.89 20.06
C ALA A 37 4.32 10.72 20.67
N LEU A 38 4.20 10.74 22.00
CA LEU A 38 2.89 10.66 22.67
C LEU A 38 1.99 11.84 22.32
N GLN A 39 2.56 13.04 22.21
CA GLN A 39 1.83 14.23 21.78
C GLN A 39 1.37 14.14 20.32
N MET A 40 2.17 13.52 19.44
CA MET A 40 1.77 13.26 18.05
C MET A 40 0.63 12.23 17.99
N ASP A 41 0.66 11.18 18.80
CA ASP A 41 -0.45 10.21 18.90
C ASP A 41 -1.74 10.86 19.39
N GLU A 42 -1.68 11.79 20.35
CA GLU A 42 -2.85 12.54 20.84
C GLU A 42 -3.46 13.47 19.79
N TRP A 43 -2.65 13.95 18.84
CA TRP A 43 -3.08 14.86 17.78
C TRP A 43 -3.49 14.15 16.49
N ASP A 44 -3.26 12.84 16.39
CA ASP A 44 -3.61 12.07 15.22
C ASP A 44 -5.13 11.85 15.13
N GLU A 45 -5.78 12.58 14.24
CA GLU A 45 -7.20 12.43 13.93
C GLU A 45 -7.56 11.03 13.40
N LEU A 46 -6.56 10.26 12.92
CA LEU A 46 -6.71 8.90 12.40
C LEU A 46 -6.43 7.81 13.44
N ALA A 47 -6.02 8.16 14.66
CA ALA A 47 -5.64 7.18 15.70
C ALA A 47 -6.74 6.15 16.00
N GLY A 48 -8.01 6.54 15.78
CA GLY A 48 -9.17 5.65 15.91
C GLY A 48 -9.13 4.43 15.01
N PHE A 49 -8.54 4.52 13.82
CA PHE A 49 -8.46 3.41 12.86
C PHE A 49 -7.60 2.25 13.34
N ARG A 50 -6.64 2.48 14.25
CA ARG A 50 -5.83 1.41 14.84
C ARG A 50 -6.69 0.29 15.43
N ARG A 51 -7.84 0.63 16.01
CA ARG A 51 -8.77 -0.32 16.65
C ARG A 51 -9.58 -1.17 15.67
N GLU A 52 -9.53 -0.86 14.38
CA GLU A 52 -10.21 -1.60 13.31
C GLU A 52 -9.37 -2.81 12.81
N PHE A 53 -8.14 -2.96 13.30
CA PHE A 53 -7.22 -4.02 12.91
C PHE A 53 -6.88 -4.94 14.08
N ASP A 54 -6.63 -6.20 13.77
CA ASP A 54 -6.05 -7.15 14.71
C ASP A 54 -4.51 -7.07 14.65
N ILE A 55 -3.91 -6.42 15.64
CA ILE A 55 -2.46 -6.29 15.77
C ILE A 55 -1.92 -7.49 16.55
N PRO A 56 -0.93 -8.25 16.02
CA PRO A 56 -0.32 -9.35 16.73
C PRO A 56 0.27 -8.93 18.08
N ARG A 57 0.28 -9.86 19.04
CA ARG A 57 0.98 -9.68 20.33
C ARG A 57 2.29 -10.44 20.32
N TYR A 58 3.27 -9.95 21.09
CA TYR A 58 4.61 -10.56 21.14
C TYR A 58 4.57 -12.06 21.47
N THR A 59 3.75 -12.48 22.43
CA THR A 59 3.63 -13.89 22.83
C THR A 59 3.01 -14.77 21.74
N SER A 60 2.07 -14.25 20.97
CA SER A 60 1.46 -14.98 19.85
C SER A 60 2.44 -15.20 18.70
N VAL A 61 3.40 -14.29 18.50
CA VAL A 61 4.46 -14.47 17.50
C VAL A 61 5.48 -15.47 18.03
N GLN A 62 5.97 -15.31 19.26
CA GLN A 62 7.01 -16.16 19.87
C GLN A 62 6.62 -17.64 19.97
N ASN A 63 5.39 -17.94 20.40
CA ASN A 63 4.94 -19.33 20.56
C ASN A 63 4.82 -20.10 19.23
N ASN A 64 4.93 -19.41 18.09
CA ASN A 64 4.83 -19.99 16.75
C ASN A 64 6.16 -19.95 15.97
N VAL A 65 7.27 -19.52 16.58
CA VAL A 65 8.60 -19.63 15.98
C VAL A 65 9.25 -20.89 16.53
N GLU A 66 9.33 -21.95 15.73
CA GLU A 66 10.33 -23.00 15.97
C GLU A 66 11.71 -22.32 15.93
N GLU A 67 12.54 -22.55 16.95
CA GLU A 67 13.82 -21.84 17.18
C GLU A 67 14.79 -21.97 15.99
N GLU A 68 14.63 -21.12 14.97
CA GLU A 68 15.65 -20.89 13.96
C GLU A 68 16.74 -19.98 14.56
N PRO A 69 18.03 -20.31 14.44
CA PRO A 69 19.11 -19.50 14.99
C PRO A 69 19.17 -18.15 14.25
N SER A 70 18.79 -17.07 14.92
CA SER A 70 18.95 -15.71 14.40
C SER A 70 20.32 -15.16 14.81
N ASP A 71 21.08 -14.63 13.85
CA ASP A 71 22.34 -13.88 14.07
C ASP A 71 22.13 -12.49 14.72
N GLY A 72 20.89 -12.14 15.08
CA GLY A 72 20.55 -10.92 15.80
C GLY A 72 20.69 -11.08 17.32
N PRO A 73 20.91 -10.00 18.08
CA PRO A 73 20.83 -10.07 19.53
C PRO A 73 19.45 -10.60 19.93
N PRO A 74 19.37 -11.55 20.88
CA PRO A 74 18.09 -12.06 21.36
C PRO A 74 17.26 -10.87 21.85
N TRP A 75 16.02 -10.77 21.37
CA TRP A 75 15.09 -9.76 21.85
C TRP A 75 14.91 -9.93 23.37
N ASN A 76 15.14 -8.86 24.12
CA ASN A 76 15.32 -8.88 25.58
C ASN A 76 14.04 -9.09 26.41
N GLY A 77 12.95 -9.60 25.81
CA GLY A 77 11.86 -10.20 26.57
C GLY A 77 10.91 -9.25 27.31
N GLU A 78 11.11 -7.94 27.29
CA GLU A 78 10.36 -6.98 28.13
C GLU A 78 8.94 -6.64 27.60
N GLY A 79 8.28 -7.56 26.91
CA GLY A 79 6.89 -7.39 26.48
C GLY A 79 5.95 -8.22 27.34
N SER A 80 5.08 -7.57 28.11
CA SER A 80 3.99 -8.28 28.80
C SER A 80 3.04 -8.94 27.79
N ASP A 81 2.32 -9.98 28.22
CA ASP A 81 1.34 -10.75 27.42
C ASP A 81 0.21 -9.90 26.77
N ARG A 82 0.14 -8.61 27.13
CA ARG A 82 -0.82 -7.62 26.60
C ARG A 82 -0.23 -6.69 25.54
N GLN A 83 1.07 -6.74 25.28
CA GLN A 83 1.73 -5.77 24.40
C GLN A 83 1.64 -6.19 22.92
N GLU A 84 1.09 -5.29 22.12
CA GLU A 84 1.07 -5.38 20.66
C GLU A 84 2.50 -5.26 20.10
N VAL A 85 2.79 -5.99 19.01
CA VAL A 85 4.08 -5.88 18.32
C VAL A 85 4.21 -4.54 17.60
N ILE A 86 5.45 -4.07 17.45
CA ILE A 86 5.78 -2.98 16.53
C ILE A 86 5.80 -3.56 15.10
N TYR A 87 4.66 -3.50 14.42
CA TYR A 87 4.49 -4.08 13.08
C TYR A 87 4.83 -3.07 11.97
N LEU A 88 6.05 -3.16 11.43
CA LEU A 88 6.54 -2.30 10.35
C LEU A 88 6.67 -3.02 8.99
N ALA A 89 5.89 -4.09 8.79
CA ALA A 89 5.91 -4.92 7.58
C ALA A 89 4.59 -4.85 6.78
N GLY A 90 3.75 -3.83 7.03
CA GLY A 90 2.44 -3.66 6.39
C GLY A 90 2.48 -3.49 4.87
N ASN A 91 3.63 -3.10 4.32
CA ASN A 91 3.87 -3.01 2.87
C ASN A 91 3.99 -4.39 2.19
N SER A 92 4.34 -5.44 2.94
CA SER A 92 4.41 -6.81 2.44
C SER A 92 3.10 -7.54 2.68
N LEU A 93 2.62 -7.51 3.93
CA LEU A 93 1.35 -8.10 4.33
C LEU A 93 0.61 -7.16 5.27
N GLY A 94 -0.56 -6.68 4.84
CA GLY A 94 -1.41 -5.83 5.68
C GLY A 94 -1.94 -6.58 6.90
N LEU A 95 -2.14 -5.85 8.00
CA LEU A 95 -2.85 -6.39 9.17
C LEU A 95 -4.29 -6.75 8.81
N LEU A 96 -4.84 -7.79 9.44
CA LEU A 96 -6.21 -8.22 9.20
C LEU A 96 -7.20 -7.14 9.72
N PRO A 97 -8.05 -6.56 8.86
CA PRO A 97 -9.15 -5.73 9.33
C PRO A 97 -10.20 -6.60 10.03
N ARG A 98 -10.66 -6.19 11.21
CA ARG A 98 -11.64 -6.95 12.00
C ARG A 98 -12.94 -7.25 11.25
N ARG A 99 -13.40 -6.28 10.45
CA ARG A 99 -14.61 -6.42 9.61
C ARG A 99 -14.46 -7.44 8.50
N ALA A 100 -13.24 -7.76 8.05
CA ALA A 100 -13.03 -8.73 6.98
C ALA A 100 -13.53 -10.12 7.38
N ARG A 101 -13.26 -10.55 8.62
CA ARG A 101 -13.75 -11.83 9.15
C ARG A 101 -15.28 -11.91 9.13
N GLN A 102 -15.95 -10.85 9.54
CA GLN A 102 -17.41 -10.78 9.56
C GLN A 102 -18.01 -10.86 8.16
N ARG A 103 -17.42 -10.14 7.19
CA ARG A 103 -17.87 -10.17 5.79
C ARG A 103 -17.67 -11.52 5.12
N ILE A 104 -16.52 -12.16 5.34
CA ILE A 104 -16.30 -13.51 4.82
C ILE A 104 -17.31 -14.48 5.41
N ALA A 105 -17.54 -14.43 6.74
CA ALA A 105 -18.53 -15.27 7.40
C ALA A 105 -19.94 -15.07 6.82
N SER A 106 -20.37 -13.83 6.57
CA SER A 106 -21.69 -13.58 5.98
C SER A 106 -21.86 -14.19 4.58
N HIS A 107 -20.80 -14.18 3.74
CA HIS A 107 -20.87 -14.86 2.44
C HIS A 107 -20.92 -16.39 2.57
N LEU A 108 -20.24 -16.96 3.56
CA LEU A 108 -20.32 -18.39 3.85
C LEU A 108 -21.72 -18.78 4.35
N ASP A 109 -22.33 -17.97 5.20
CA ASP A 109 -23.70 -18.17 5.69
C ASP A 109 -24.74 -18.02 4.55
N GLN A 110 -24.54 -17.04 3.66
CA GLN A 110 -25.34 -16.89 2.44
C GLN A 110 -25.21 -18.14 1.55
N TRP A 111 -24.00 -18.68 1.39
CA TRP A 111 -23.82 -19.91 0.63
C TRP A 111 -24.52 -21.10 1.27
N ALA A 112 -24.36 -21.29 2.58
CA ALA A 112 -24.98 -22.39 3.30
C ALA A 112 -26.51 -22.35 3.25
N SER A 113 -27.10 -21.16 3.26
CA SER A 113 -28.55 -20.96 3.28
C SER A 113 -29.20 -20.92 1.89
N MET A 114 -28.53 -20.35 0.89
CA MET A 114 -29.10 -20.08 -0.43
C MET A 114 -28.53 -20.94 -1.56
N GLY A 115 -27.37 -21.58 -1.36
CA GLY A 115 -26.67 -22.31 -2.41
C GLY A 115 -26.47 -21.46 -3.67
N VAL A 116 -26.87 -22.00 -4.83
CA VAL A 116 -26.75 -21.31 -6.14
C VAL A 116 -27.55 -20.00 -6.20
N HIS A 117 -28.62 -19.84 -5.40
CA HIS A 117 -29.41 -18.61 -5.40
C HIS A 117 -28.63 -17.41 -4.89
N GLY A 118 -27.55 -17.62 -4.12
CA GLY A 118 -26.63 -16.57 -3.65
C GLY A 118 -25.93 -15.80 -4.78
N HIS A 119 -25.95 -16.30 -6.02
CA HIS A 119 -25.48 -15.52 -7.18
C HIS A 119 -26.29 -14.24 -7.39
N PHE A 120 -27.60 -14.27 -7.13
CA PHE A 120 -28.53 -13.19 -7.49
C PHE A 120 -29.34 -12.66 -6.30
N GLN A 121 -29.23 -13.28 -5.13
CA GLN A 121 -29.98 -12.96 -3.91
C GLN A 121 -29.04 -12.79 -2.71
N GLY A 122 -29.58 -12.23 -1.63
CA GLY A 122 -28.84 -11.91 -0.40
C GLY A 122 -28.44 -10.44 -0.33
N ASP A 123 -27.77 -10.07 0.77
CA ASP A 123 -27.34 -8.69 1.00
C ASP A 123 -26.25 -8.25 0.02
N GLU A 124 -25.38 -9.19 -0.38
CA GLU A 124 -24.32 -8.97 -1.38
C GLU A 124 -24.34 -10.14 -2.41
N PRO A 125 -25.16 -10.03 -3.47
CA PRO A 125 -25.23 -11.03 -4.54
C PRO A 125 -23.89 -11.19 -5.25
N TRP A 126 -23.47 -12.44 -5.50
CA TRP A 126 -22.13 -12.70 -6.04
C TRP A 126 -21.93 -12.28 -7.50
N PHE A 127 -23.00 -12.13 -8.29
CA PHE A 127 -22.92 -11.74 -9.70
C PHE A 127 -22.33 -10.34 -9.92
N ALA A 128 -22.45 -9.44 -8.95
CA ALA A 128 -21.99 -8.05 -9.05
C ALA A 128 -21.09 -7.67 -7.85
N ILE A 129 -20.41 -8.65 -7.27
CA ILE A 129 -19.65 -8.48 -6.03
C ILE A 129 -18.45 -7.53 -6.21
N GLU A 130 -17.91 -7.46 -7.43
CA GLU A 130 -16.77 -6.65 -7.83
C GLU A 130 -17.12 -5.16 -8.03
N ASP A 131 -18.39 -4.81 -8.26
CA ASP A 131 -18.81 -3.43 -8.54
C ASP A 131 -18.57 -2.53 -7.34
N ARG A 132 -18.83 -3.04 -6.14
CA ARG A 132 -18.69 -2.29 -4.89
C ARG A 132 -17.25 -1.88 -4.59
N PRO A 133 -16.26 -2.79 -4.56
CA PRO A 133 -14.88 -2.39 -4.34
C PRO A 133 -14.35 -1.48 -5.46
N ALA A 134 -14.78 -1.67 -6.72
CA ALA A 134 -14.44 -0.75 -7.81
C ALA A 134 -14.89 0.70 -7.51
N GLN A 135 -16.15 0.89 -7.11
CA GLN A 135 -16.69 2.21 -6.74
C GLN A 135 -15.93 2.87 -5.59
N LEU A 136 -15.56 2.09 -4.56
CA LEU A 136 -14.84 2.60 -3.39
C LEU A 136 -13.38 2.97 -3.70
N SER A 137 -12.81 2.46 -4.80
CA SER A 137 -11.40 2.64 -5.13
C SER A 137 -11.11 3.71 -6.17
N VAL A 138 -12.14 4.30 -6.79
CA VAL A 138 -11.98 5.35 -7.81
C VAL A 138 -11.03 6.46 -7.33
N HIS A 139 -11.28 7.00 -6.14
CA HIS A 139 -10.42 8.05 -5.57
C HIS A 139 -9.06 7.54 -5.09
N LEU A 140 -8.94 6.26 -4.73
CA LEU A 140 -7.68 5.67 -4.26
C LEU A 140 -6.67 5.52 -5.41
N VAL A 141 -7.15 5.09 -6.58
CA VAL A 141 -6.31 4.88 -7.77
C VAL A 141 -6.28 6.08 -8.72
N GLY A 142 -7.08 7.11 -8.45
CA GLY A 142 -7.19 8.31 -9.30
C GLY A 142 -7.93 8.06 -10.63
N ALA A 143 -8.83 7.07 -10.67
CA ALA A 143 -9.67 6.82 -11.82
C ALA A 143 -10.79 7.88 -11.96
N GLU A 144 -11.32 8.07 -13.16
CA GLU A 144 -12.46 8.98 -13.38
C GLU A 144 -13.78 8.30 -13.01
N LYS A 145 -13.94 7.02 -13.39
CA LYS A 145 -15.18 6.25 -13.20
C LYS A 145 -14.90 4.87 -12.62
N ALA A 146 -15.89 4.29 -11.94
CA ALA A 146 -15.81 2.93 -11.41
C ALA A 146 -15.60 1.88 -12.52
N THR A 147 -16.09 2.14 -13.73
CA THR A 147 -15.90 1.26 -14.90
C THR A 147 -14.45 1.15 -15.36
N ASP A 148 -13.57 2.04 -14.89
CA ASP A 148 -12.14 2.02 -15.20
C ASP A 148 -11.34 1.19 -14.17
N VAL A 149 -12.01 0.65 -13.14
CA VAL A 149 -11.41 -0.13 -12.05
C VAL A 149 -12.05 -1.51 -12.01
N VAL A 150 -11.24 -2.57 -12.12
CA VAL A 150 -11.71 -3.96 -12.08
C VAL A 150 -10.99 -4.72 -10.98
N TYR A 151 -11.74 -5.39 -10.12
CA TYR A 151 -11.23 -6.32 -9.11
C TYR A 151 -11.32 -7.75 -9.65
N MET A 152 -10.17 -8.32 -10.02
CA MET A 152 -10.09 -9.69 -10.56
C MET A 152 -8.72 -10.32 -10.29
N ASN A 153 -8.67 -11.66 -10.30
CA ASN A 153 -7.46 -12.48 -10.24
C ASN A 153 -6.40 -12.01 -9.21
N SER A 154 -5.12 -12.16 -9.55
CA SER A 154 -3.96 -11.63 -8.83
C SER A 154 -3.20 -10.60 -9.69
N LEU A 155 -2.27 -9.86 -9.08
CA LEU A 155 -1.49 -8.81 -9.75
C LEU A 155 -0.83 -9.28 -11.05
N SER A 156 0.00 -10.34 -10.99
CA SER A 156 0.75 -10.80 -12.17
C SER A 156 -0.16 -11.38 -13.25
N VAL A 157 -1.30 -11.99 -12.89
CA VAL A 157 -2.29 -12.45 -13.87
C VAL A 157 -2.91 -11.25 -14.61
N ASN A 158 -3.28 -10.20 -13.88
CA ASN A 158 -3.87 -9.00 -14.49
C ASN A 158 -2.87 -8.28 -15.40
N LEU A 159 -1.61 -8.17 -14.99
CA LEU A 159 -0.55 -7.63 -15.84
C LEU A 159 -0.38 -8.46 -17.12
N HIS A 160 -0.47 -9.78 -17.05
CA HIS A 160 -0.43 -10.64 -18.24
C HIS A 160 -1.60 -10.35 -19.19
N LEU A 161 -2.82 -10.24 -18.67
CA LEU A 161 -4.00 -9.93 -19.46
C LEU A 161 -3.89 -8.55 -20.13
N MET A 162 -3.35 -7.56 -19.40
CA MET A 162 -3.05 -6.24 -19.97
C MET A 162 -2.01 -6.33 -21.08
N MET A 163 -0.91 -7.06 -20.88
CA MET A 163 0.14 -7.21 -21.90
C MET A 163 -0.39 -7.88 -23.18
N VAL A 164 -1.24 -8.90 -23.06
CA VAL A 164 -1.88 -9.53 -24.24
C VAL A 164 -2.69 -8.51 -25.06
N ALA A 165 -3.34 -7.55 -24.41
CA ALA A 165 -4.12 -6.52 -25.09
C ALA A 165 -3.25 -5.38 -25.67
N PHE A 166 -2.27 -4.89 -24.89
CA PHE A 166 -1.54 -3.65 -25.18
C PHE A 166 -0.17 -3.85 -25.82
N TYR A 167 0.52 -4.96 -25.57
CA TYR A 167 1.80 -5.27 -26.19
C TYR A 167 1.57 -5.97 -27.53
N GLN A 168 1.51 -5.16 -28.58
CA GLN A 168 1.36 -5.63 -29.97
C GLN A 168 2.65 -5.30 -30.73
N PRO A 169 3.71 -6.12 -30.59
CA PRO A 169 5.00 -5.82 -31.20
C PRO A 169 4.88 -5.85 -32.73
N ASP A 170 5.47 -4.85 -33.37
CA ASP A 170 5.54 -4.73 -34.82
C ASP A 170 7.01 -4.74 -35.29
N PRO A 171 7.52 -5.90 -35.72
CA PRO A 171 8.88 -6.00 -36.25
C PRO A 171 9.12 -5.14 -37.48
N SER A 172 8.09 -4.79 -38.25
CA SER A 172 8.25 -4.01 -39.49
C SER A 172 8.56 -2.53 -39.21
N SER A 173 7.99 -1.96 -38.14
CA SER A 173 8.32 -0.61 -37.67
C SER A 173 9.46 -0.58 -36.63
N GLY A 174 9.92 -1.75 -36.16
CA GLY A 174 10.90 -1.87 -35.09
C GLY A 174 10.33 -1.64 -33.69
N ARG A 175 9.01 -1.44 -33.55
CA ARG A 175 8.33 -1.23 -32.25
C ARG A 175 8.10 -2.57 -31.57
N VAL A 176 9.16 -3.13 -31.01
CA VAL A 176 9.15 -4.46 -30.37
C VAL A 176 9.58 -4.45 -28.91
N LYS A 177 10.16 -3.34 -28.43
CA LYS A 177 10.80 -3.27 -27.12
C LYS A 177 9.82 -2.93 -26.00
N ILE A 178 10.13 -3.39 -24.78
CA ILE A 178 9.49 -3.00 -23.53
C ILE A 178 10.54 -2.34 -22.64
N LEU A 179 10.20 -1.18 -22.07
CA LEU A 179 11.05 -0.46 -21.12
C LEU A 179 10.66 -0.85 -19.69
N MET A 180 11.64 -1.19 -18.86
CA MET A 180 11.46 -1.49 -17.43
C MET A 180 12.71 -1.14 -16.62
N GLU A 181 12.61 -1.08 -15.30
CA GLU A 181 13.75 -0.91 -14.41
C GLU A 181 14.67 -2.16 -14.39
N GLU A 182 15.98 -1.95 -14.21
CA GLU A 182 16.98 -3.02 -14.29
C GLU A 182 16.81 -4.12 -13.22
N LYS A 183 16.31 -3.76 -12.03
CA LYS A 183 16.09 -4.69 -10.91
C LYS A 183 14.64 -4.69 -10.50
N ALA A 184 13.78 -4.99 -11.46
CA ALA A 184 12.35 -5.14 -11.22
C ALA A 184 12.06 -6.30 -10.27
N PHE A 185 10.85 -6.32 -9.73
CA PHE A 185 10.42 -7.45 -8.93
C PHE A 185 10.41 -8.73 -9.81
N PRO A 186 10.89 -9.89 -9.32
CA PRO A 186 11.16 -11.04 -10.18
C PRO A 186 9.95 -11.53 -11.00
N SER A 187 8.72 -11.43 -10.46
CA SER A 187 7.53 -11.81 -11.21
C SER A 187 7.31 -10.97 -12.46
N ASP A 188 7.65 -9.68 -12.41
CA ASP A 188 7.43 -8.71 -13.45
C ASP A 188 8.43 -8.93 -14.59
N GLU A 189 9.69 -9.24 -14.25
CA GLU A 189 10.70 -9.62 -15.24
C GLU A 189 10.33 -10.93 -15.96
N HIS A 190 9.87 -11.95 -15.22
CA HIS A 190 9.40 -13.19 -15.82
C HIS A 190 8.16 -13.00 -16.69
N LEU A 191 7.24 -12.14 -16.28
CA LEU A 191 6.04 -11.77 -17.02
C LEU A 191 6.40 -11.11 -18.35
N VAL A 192 7.24 -10.09 -18.33
CA VAL A 192 7.68 -9.37 -19.54
C VAL A 192 8.44 -10.32 -20.47
N ALA A 193 9.39 -11.09 -19.94
CA ALA A 193 10.18 -12.02 -20.74
C ALA A 193 9.31 -13.13 -21.38
N SER A 194 8.31 -13.64 -20.66
CA SER A 194 7.39 -14.66 -21.22
C SER A 194 6.46 -14.09 -22.28
N GLN A 195 5.97 -12.84 -22.14
CA GLN A 195 5.19 -12.16 -23.17
C GLN A 195 6.01 -11.91 -24.44
N ILE A 196 7.25 -11.45 -24.32
CA ILE A 196 8.16 -11.26 -25.47
C ILE A 196 8.38 -12.61 -26.20
N ARG A 197 8.66 -13.68 -25.46
CA ARG A 197 8.82 -15.03 -26.05
C ARG A 197 7.54 -15.53 -26.70
N PHE A 198 6.37 -15.24 -26.13
CA PHE A 198 5.07 -15.59 -26.71
C PHE A 198 4.88 -14.97 -28.11
N HIS A 199 5.42 -13.76 -28.33
CA HIS A 199 5.46 -13.12 -29.65
C HIS A 199 6.65 -13.52 -30.53
N GLY A 200 7.42 -14.56 -30.16
CA GLY A 200 8.55 -15.07 -30.95
C GLY A 200 9.80 -14.18 -30.92
N LEU A 201 9.88 -13.24 -29.98
CA LEU A 201 11.01 -12.31 -29.84
C LEU A 201 11.99 -12.78 -28.75
N ASN A 202 13.21 -12.22 -28.76
CA ASN A 202 14.22 -12.50 -27.75
C ASN A 202 14.19 -11.42 -26.65
N PRO A 203 13.91 -11.76 -25.38
CA PRO A 203 13.93 -10.83 -24.24
C PRO A 203 15.26 -10.07 -24.08
N GLU A 204 16.40 -10.71 -24.38
CA GLU A 204 17.72 -10.07 -24.23
C GLU A 204 17.85 -8.79 -25.09
N ASN A 205 17.18 -8.76 -26.24
CA ASN A 205 17.26 -7.65 -27.18
C ASN A 205 15.98 -6.80 -27.22
N SER A 206 14.91 -7.25 -26.52
CA SER A 206 13.59 -6.62 -26.56
C SER A 206 13.20 -5.99 -25.23
N ILE A 207 14.03 -6.12 -24.18
CA ILE A 207 13.86 -5.41 -22.92
C ILE A 207 14.91 -4.31 -22.83
N VAL A 208 14.45 -3.06 -22.69
CA VAL A 208 15.31 -1.93 -22.34
C VAL A 208 15.25 -1.77 -20.82
N ARG A 209 16.39 -1.93 -20.16
CA ARG A 209 16.51 -1.82 -18.70
C ARG A 209 17.06 -0.45 -18.31
N VAL A 210 16.30 0.29 -17.51
CA VAL A 210 16.77 1.57 -16.94
C VAL A 210 17.60 1.27 -15.69
N PRO A 211 18.91 1.60 -15.69
CA PRO A 211 19.76 1.36 -14.53
C PRO A 211 19.44 2.35 -13.41
N ALA A 212 19.68 1.91 -12.17
CA ALA A 212 19.70 2.82 -11.04
C ALA A 212 20.88 3.81 -11.14
N SER A 213 20.75 4.96 -10.48
CA SER A 213 21.87 5.90 -10.35
C SER A 213 23.03 5.25 -9.61
N SER A 214 24.25 5.63 -10.01
CA SER A 214 25.49 5.18 -9.37
C SER A 214 25.61 5.58 -7.90
N GLU A 215 24.82 6.57 -7.45
CA GLU A 215 24.94 7.15 -6.11
C GLU A 215 23.85 6.70 -5.12
N GLY A 216 22.80 5.99 -5.55
CA GLY A 216 21.63 5.84 -4.66
C GLY A 216 20.69 4.65 -4.81
N HIS A 217 20.98 3.65 -5.65
CA HIS A 217 20.03 2.52 -5.91
C HIS A 217 18.61 2.96 -6.32
N VAL A 218 18.45 4.22 -6.74
CA VAL A 218 17.19 4.84 -7.18
C VAL A 218 17.29 5.24 -8.64
N LEU A 219 16.17 5.24 -9.35
CA LEU A 219 16.13 5.74 -10.73
C LEU A 219 16.18 7.28 -10.75
N CYS A 220 16.87 7.83 -11.74
CA CYS A 220 16.83 9.26 -12.03
C CYS A 220 15.86 9.54 -13.17
N THR A 221 15.03 10.58 -13.05
CA THR A 221 14.09 10.98 -14.11
C THR A 221 14.79 11.23 -15.44
N SER A 222 15.99 11.81 -15.43
CA SER A 222 16.79 12.00 -16.65
C SER A 222 17.14 10.67 -17.34
N ALA A 223 17.56 9.66 -16.60
CA ALA A 223 17.88 8.34 -17.14
C ALA A 223 16.64 7.65 -17.74
N ILE A 224 15.47 7.81 -17.13
CA ILE A 224 14.20 7.31 -17.69
C ILE A 224 13.90 8.01 -19.02
N LEU A 225 14.01 9.35 -19.05
CA LEU A 225 13.74 10.15 -20.27
C LEU A 225 14.71 9.82 -21.41
N GLU A 226 15.99 9.64 -21.11
CA GLU A 226 17.00 9.22 -22.08
C GLU A 226 16.70 7.83 -22.64
N SER A 227 16.23 6.91 -21.80
CA SER A 227 15.88 5.55 -22.22
C SER A 227 14.64 5.49 -23.12
N LEU A 228 13.72 6.46 -23.01
CA LEU A 228 12.56 6.58 -23.92
C LEU A 228 12.93 6.98 -25.35
N LEU A 229 14.16 7.45 -25.59
CA LEU A 229 14.66 7.84 -26.91
C LEU A 229 15.40 6.70 -27.65
N GLN A 230 15.56 5.52 -27.04
CA GLN A 230 16.26 4.34 -27.58
C GLN A 230 15.31 3.32 -28.25
#